data_AF-A0A0E9M0T3-F1
#
_entry.id   AF-A0A0E9M0T3-F1
#
_cell.length_a   1.000
_cell.length_b   1.000
_cell.length_c   1.000
_cell.angle_alpha   90.00
_cell.angle_beta   90.00
_cell.angle_gamma   90.00
#
_symmetry.space_group_name_H-M   'P 1'
#
loop_
_entity.id
_entity.type
_entity.pdbx_description
1 polymer ?
#
loop_
_entity_poly.entity_id
_entity_poly.type
_entity_poly.pdbx_seq_one_letter_code
_entity_poly.pdbx_strand_id
1 'polypeptide(L)'
;MEVHSYLKLNNEAMKAIKLIVIGLIISIAQANAQTGLESGTKYGIGEDSIRCVKNLSLYNEDFRNKNYDAAFPSWEIVFKECPAATVNIYLDGATMLKDKISKNRDAAKFEELYAYLMKVHDQRMQFFGNHPRTPTPAIKGYKAVDMLNYKRDNSEVVAEAYQLLKDAITGLKNSSSQPFWPPIWAPR
;
A
#
# COMPACT_ATOMS: atom_id res chain seq x y z
N MET A 1 57.28 37.88 -5.08
CA MET A 1 55.84 37.98 -4.75
C MET A 1 54.98 36.97 -5.52
N GLU A 2 55.42 36.48 -6.68
CA GLU A 2 54.60 35.61 -7.54
C GLU A 2 54.45 34.17 -7.03
N VAL A 3 55.52 33.53 -6.53
CA VAL A 3 55.48 32.11 -6.09
C VAL A 3 54.45 31.84 -4.99
N HIS A 4 54.27 32.78 -4.05
CA HIS A 4 53.29 32.65 -2.97
C HIS A 4 51.84 32.75 -3.48
N SER A 5 51.60 33.53 -4.54
CA SER A 5 50.30 33.63 -5.20
C SER A 5 49.94 32.32 -5.91
N TYR A 6 50.89 31.73 -6.64
CA TYR A 6 50.70 30.45 -7.34
C TYR A 6 50.40 29.27 -6.40
N LEU A 7 51.10 29.18 -5.26
CA LEU A 7 50.84 28.12 -4.26
C LEU A 7 49.44 28.26 -3.63
N LYS A 8 48.97 29.49 -3.42
CA LYS A 8 47.64 29.76 -2.86
C LYS A 8 46.53 29.39 -3.85
N LEU A 9 46.69 29.76 -5.13
CA LEU A 9 45.79 29.38 -6.22
C LEU A 9 45.66 27.85 -6.37
N ASN A 10 46.76 27.11 -6.31
CA ASN A 10 46.74 25.65 -6.42
C ASN A 10 46.06 24.97 -5.22
N ASN A 11 46.17 25.54 -4.02
CA ASN A 11 45.52 25.00 -2.83
C ASN A 11 44.00 25.23 -2.84
N GLU A 12 43.56 26.42 -3.25
CA GLU A 12 42.13 26.71 -3.39
C GLU A 12 41.50 25.90 -4.54
N ALA A 13 42.23 25.73 -5.66
CA ALA A 13 41.80 24.84 -6.75
C ALA A 13 41.71 23.37 -6.31
N MET A 14 42.68 22.87 -5.54
CA MET A 14 42.61 21.51 -4.97
C MET A 14 41.49 21.33 -3.95
N LYS A 15 41.18 22.35 -3.14
CA LYS A 15 40.01 22.31 -2.24
C LYS A 15 38.70 22.27 -3.02
N ALA A 16 38.58 23.08 -4.08
CA ALA A 16 37.41 23.08 -4.95
C ALA A 16 37.22 21.73 -5.66
N ILE A 17 38.30 21.12 -6.17
CA ILE A 17 38.26 19.78 -6.78
C ILE A 17 37.85 18.71 -5.75
N LYS A 18 38.40 18.74 -4.53
CA LYS A 18 37.99 17.82 -3.46
C LYS A 18 36.52 17.97 -3.09
N LEU A 19 36.00 19.20 -3.02
CA LEU A 19 34.59 19.45 -2.75
C LEU A 19 33.67 18.96 -3.88
N ILE A 20 34.10 19.12 -5.14
CA ILE A 20 33.37 18.60 -6.31
C ILE A 20 33.37 17.06 -6.32
N VAL A 21 34.50 16.43 -6.03
CA VAL A 21 34.61 14.95 -5.95
C VAL A 21 33.78 14.39 -4.80
N ILE A 22 33.78 15.03 -3.62
CA ILE A 22 32.91 14.65 -2.50
C ILE A 22 31.43 14.83 -2.87
N GLY A 23 31.07 15.93 -3.54
CA GLY A 23 29.72 16.15 -4.05
C GLY A 23 29.25 15.11 -5.07
N LEU A 24 30.16 14.66 -5.95
CA LEU A 24 29.91 13.58 -6.92
C LEU A 24 29.82 12.19 -6.28
N ILE A 25 30.48 11.95 -5.13
CA ILE A 25 30.37 10.68 -4.40
C ILE A 25 29.05 10.63 -3.60
N ILE A 26 28.57 11.76 -3.09
CA ILE A 26 27.30 11.85 -2.35
C ILE A 26 26.10 11.56 -3.27
N SER A 27 26.17 11.91 -4.57
CA SER A 27 25.10 11.60 -5.53
C SER A 27 25.02 10.12 -5.94
N ILE A 28 26.06 9.31 -5.68
CA ILE A 28 26.07 7.87 -5.98
C ILE A 28 25.56 7.04 -4.77
N ALA A 29 25.41 7.67 -3.59
CA ALA A 29 24.99 7.00 -2.36
C ALA A 29 23.49 7.11 -2.04
N GLN A 30 22.66 7.56 -2.99
CA GLN A 30 21.22 7.50 -2.83
C GLN A 30 20.72 6.14 -3.31
N ALA A 31 20.78 5.15 -2.41
CA ALA A 31 19.93 3.97 -2.47
C ALA A 31 18.47 4.41 -2.26
N ASN A 32 17.91 5.10 -3.25
CA ASN A 32 16.51 5.44 -3.26
C ASN A 32 15.75 4.12 -3.34
N ALA A 33 14.94 3.82 -2.33
CA ALA A 33 13.96 2.76 -2.45
C ALA A 33 13.08 3.07 -3.68
N GLN A 34 13.00 2.10 -4.59
CA GLN A 34 12.20 2.13 -5.81
C GLN A 34 11.10 1.08 -5.69
N THR A 35 10.46 1.03 -4.52
CA THR A 35 9.31 0.15 -4.28
C THR A 35 8.19 0.46 -5.27
N GLY A 36 7.25 -0.47 -5.47
CA GLY A 36 6.09 -0.22 -6.33
C GLY A 36 5.26 0.98 -5.85
N LEU A 37 5.17 1.18 -4.53
CA LEU A 37 4.53 2.34 -3.94
C LEU A 37 5.23 3.66 -4.32
N GLU A 38 6.55 3.75 -4.17
CA GLU A 38 7.30 4.99 -4.42
C GLU A 38 7.48 5.29 -5.90
N SER A 39 7.73 4.25 -6.70
CA SER A 39 7.94 4.38 -8.15
C SER A 39 6.63 4.52 -8.94
N GLY A 40 5.48 4.20 -8.32
CA GLY A 40 4.18 4.09 -9.02
C GLY A 40 4.09 2.89 -9.97
N THR A 41 5.11 2.04 -10.03
CA THR A 41 5.08 0.82 -10.84
C THR A 41 4.39 -0.32 -10.10
N LYS A 42 3.95 -1.34 -10.83
CA LYS A 42 3.18 -2.44 -10.25
C LYS A 42 3.93 -3.20 -9.14
N TYR A 43 5.24 -3.42 -9.31
CA TYR A 43 6.05 -4.22 -8.39
C TYR A 43 7.25 -3.46 -7.81
N GLY A 44 7.64 -2.31 -8.37
CA GLY A 44 8.92 -1.66 -8.09
C GLY A 44 9.92 -1.88 -9.22
N ILE A 45 11.10 -1.28 -9.07
CA ILE A 45 12.19 -1.31 -10.06
C ILE A 45 13.42 -2.01 -9.43
N GLY A 46 14.17 -2.75 -10.24
CA GLY A 46 15.40 -3.42 -9.80
C GLY A 46 15.15 -4.42 -8.66
N GLU A 47 15.99 -4.36 -7.63
CA GLU A 47 15.93 -5.27 -6.48
C GLU A 47 14.61 -5.20 -5.72
N ASP A 48 13.96 -4.04 -5.66
CA ASP A 48 12.67 -3.90 -4.98
C ASP A 48 11.56 -4.64 -5.74
N SER A 49 11.62 -4.66 -7.08
CA SER A 49 10.74 -5.46 -7.91
C SER A 49 10.88 -6.95 -7.62
N ILE A 50 12.13 -7.43 -7.55
CA ILE A 50 12.46 -8.82 -7.27
C ILE A 50 11.98 -9.19 -5.85
N ARG A 51 12.21 -8.31 -4.87
CA ARG A 51 11.75 -8.50 -3.49
C ARG A 51 10.22 -8.57 -3.39
N CYS A 52 9.51 -7.68 -4.07
CA CYS A 52 8.04 -7.72 -4.11
C CYS A 52 7.55 -9.05 -4.69
N VAL A 53 8.02 -9.43 -5.88
CA VAL A 53 7.57 -10.66 -6.56
C VAL A 53 7.89 -11.90 -5.72
N LYS A 54 9.07 -11.95 -5.08
CA LYS A 54 9.44 -13.04 -4.17
C LYS A 54 8.48 -13.16 -2.99
N ASN A 55 8.21 -12.06 -2.29
CA ASN A 55 7.30 -12.09 -1.14
C ASN A 55 5.85 -12.37 -1.57
N LEU A 56 5.44 -11.92 -2.76
CA LEU A 56 4.15 -12.26 -3.36
C LEU A 56 4.02 -13.77 -3.57
N SER A 57 5.05 -14.44 -4.09
CA SER A 57 5.04 -15.90 -4.23
C SER A 57 4.99 -16.62 -2.87
N LEU A 58 5.82 -16.20 -1.91
CA LEU A 58 5.91 -16.82 -0.58
C LEU A 58 4.59 -16.73 0.18
N TYR A 59 4.03 -15.52 0.33
CA TYR A 59 2.79 -15.39 1.10
C TYR A 59 1.64 -16.14 0.42
N ASN A 60 1.57 -16.14 -0.92
CA ASN A 60 0.50 -16.80 -1.64
C ASN A 60 0.53 -18.32 -1.42
N GLU A 61 1.71 -18.92 -1.33
CA GLU A 61 1.86 -20.35 -1.01
C GLU A 61 1.36 -20.66 0.40
N ASP A 62 1.88 -19.95 1.40
CA ASP A 62 1.48 -20.15 2.79
C ASP A 62 -0.01 -19.86 3.03
N PHE A 63 -0.55 -18.81 2.40
CA PHE A 63 -1.96 -18.45 2.49
C PHE A 63 -2.87 -19.55 1.93
N ARG A 64 -2.53 -20.12 0.76
CA ARG A 64 -3.29 -21.24 0.18
C ARG A 64 -3.28 -22.48 1.08
N ASN A 65 -2.18 -22.71 1.78
CA ASN A 65 -2.04 -23.77 2.77
C ASN A 65 -2.67 -23.41 4.13
N LYS A 66 -3.31 -22.24 4.26
CA LYS A 66 -3.90 -21.71 5.50
C LYS A 66 -2.89 -21.49 6.63
N ASN A 67 -1.61 -21.41 6.30
CA ASN A 67 -0.52 -21.12 7.23
C ASN A 67 -0.39 -19.59 7.42
N TYR A 68 -1.43 -18.94 7.97
CA TYR A 68 -1.50 -17.48 8.02
C TYR A 68 -0.40 -16.83 8.85
N ASP A 69 0.11 -17.51 9.88
CA ASP A 69 1.22 -16.98 10.68
C ASP A 69 2.54 -16.94 9.89
N ALA A 70 2.75 -17.90 8.99
CA ALA A 70 3.90 -17.90 8.07
C ALA A 70 3.71 -16.93 6.90
N ALA A 71 2.47 -16.80 6.39
CA ALA A 71 2.16 -15.89 5.28
C ALA A 71 2.28 -14.41 5.66
N PHE A 72 1.88 -14.05 6.89
CA PHE A 72 1.68 -12.65 7.28
C PHE A 72 2.91 -11.73 7.10
N PRO A 73 4.14 -12.13 7.48
CA PRO A 73 5.32 -11.29 7.29
C PRO A 73 5.60 -10.96 5.81
N SER A 74 5.54 -11.96 4.93
CA SER A 74 5.71 -11.73 3.48
C SER A 74 4.56 -10.94 2.89
N TRP A 75 3.34 -11.18 3.34
CA TRP A 75 2.17 -10.38 2.94
C TRP A 75 2.33 -8.91 3.32
N GLU A 76 2.80 -8.62 4.55
CA GLU A 76 2.97 -7.25 5.04
C GLU A 76 3.99 -6.47 4.20
N ILE A 77 5.07 -7.13 3.75
CA ILE A 77 6.03 -6.54 2.81
C ILE A 77 5.33 -6.15 1.51
N VAL A 78 4.57 -7.06 0.90
CA VAL A 78 3.87 -6.80 -0.37
C VAL A 78 2.83 -5.68 -0.21
N PHE A 79 2.07 -5.69 0.90
CA PHE A 79 1.10 -4.65 1.22
C PHE A 79 1.74 -3.25 1.32
N LYS A 80 2.94 -3.15 1.90
CA LYS A 80 3.64 -1.87 2.07
C LYS A 80 4.34 -1.42 0.79
N GLU A 81 4.99 -2.35 0.09
CA GLU A 81 5.95 -2.01 -0.96
C GLU A 81 5.36 -2.07 -2.37
N CYS A 82 4.39 -2.95 -2.63
CA CYS A 82 3.80 -3.10 -3.97
C CYS A 82 2.27 -3.21 -3.92
N PRO A 83 1.57 -2.18 -3.40
CA PRO A 83 0.13 -2.17 -3.21
C PRO A 83 -0.69 -2.26 -4.51
N ALA A 84 -0.08 -1.99 -5.67
CA ALA A 84 -0.71 -2.12 -6.99
C ALA A 84 -0.56 -3.54 -7.60
N ALA A 85 0.18 -4.45 -6.95
CA ALA A 85 0.52 -5.75 -7.51
C ALA A 85 -0.70 -6.64 -7.78
N THR A 86 -1.63 -6.73 -6.84
CA THR A 86 -2.87 -7.50 -7.01
C THR A 86 -3.92 -7.11 -5.97
N VAL A 87 -5.20 -7.22 -6.34
CA VAL A 87 -6.32 -7.03 -5.40
C VAL A 87 -6.30 -8.05 -4.25
N ASN A 88 -5.72 -9.24 -4.48
CA ASN A 88 -5.68 -10.32 -3.50
C ASN A 88 -4.94 -9.93 -2.22
N ILE A 89 -3.96 -9.02 -2.31
CA ILE A 89 -3.27 -8.50 -1.12
C ILE A 89 -4.28 -8.00 -0.09
N TYR A 90 -5.31 -7.29 -0.52
CA TYR A 90 -6.31 -6.75 0.39
C TYR A 90 -7.32 -7.79 0.87
N LEU A 91 -7.70 -8.73 0.00
CA LEU A 91 -8.64 -9.80 0.35
C LEU A 91 -8.01 -10.76 1.37
N ASP A 92 -6.82 -11.26 1.05
CA ASP A 92 -6.06 -12.20 1.85
C ASP A 92 -5.62 -11.54 3.17
N GLY A 93 -5.20 -10.27 3.10
CA GLY A 93 -4.86 -9.45 4.27
C GLY A 93 -6.02 -9.29 5.24
N ALA A 94 -7.22 -8.99 4.73
CA ALA A 94 -8.41 -8.93 5.56
C ALA A 94 -8.72 -10.29 6.21
N THR A 95 -8.59 -11.40 5.47
CA THR A 95 -8.76 -12.75 6.03
C THR A 95 -7.77 -13.05 7.14
N MET A 96 -6.47 -12.80 6.93
CA MET A 96 -5.43 -13.06 7.92
C MET A 96 -5.56 -12.18 9.16
N LEU A 97 -5.89 -10.90 9.00
CA LEU A 97 -6.11 -10.00 10.14
C LEU A 97 -7.33 -10.42 10.97
N LYS A 98 -8.42 -10.83 10.33
CA LYS A 98 -9.61 -11.36 11.03
C LYS A 98 -9.30 -12.64 11.79
N ASP A 99 -8.50 -13.54 11.21
CA ASP A 99 -8.01 -14.74 11.90
C ASP A 99 -7.17 -14.37 13.14
N LYS A 100 -6.21 -13.44 13.00
CA LYS A 100 -5.39 -12.95 14.13
C LYS A 100 -6.25 -12.30 15.21
N ILE A 101 -7.23 -11.48 14.85
CA ILE A 101 -8.19 -10.87 15.80
C ILE A 101 -8.95 -11.96 16.56
N SER A 102 -9.44 -13.00 15.88
CA SER A 102 -10.21 -14.08 16.52
C SER A 102 -9.39 -14.89 17.54
N LYS A 103 -8.08 -15.04 17.28
CA LYS A 103 -7.14 -15.77 18.14
C LYS A 103 -6.54 -14.90 19.24
N ASN A 104 -6.62 -13.58 19.10
CA ASN A 104 -6.06 -12.63 20.05
C ASN A 104 -6.89 -12.55 21.35
N ARG A 105 -6.21 -12.30 22.48
CA ARG A 105 -6.81 -12.11 23.80
C ARG A 105 -6.37 -10.80 24.46
N ASP A 106 -5.45 -10.07 23.84
CA ASP A 106 -4.91 -8.82 24.36
C ASP A 106 -5.68 -7.62 23.80
N ALA A 107 -6.18 -6.74 24.66
CA ALA A 107 -7.00 -5.61 24.24
C ALA A 107 -6.22 -4.57 23.42
N ALA A 108 -4.95 -4.29 23.74
CA ALA A 108 -4.14 -3.36 22.98
C ALA A 108 -3.81 -3.93 21.60
N LYS A 109 -3.48 -5.22 21.54
CA LYS A 109 -3.21 -5.89 20.26
C LYS A 109 -4.45 -5.98 19.38
N PHE A 110 -5.63 -6.11 19.97
CA PHE A 110 -6.89 -6.05 19.25
C PHE A 110 -7.03 -4.71 18.52
N GLU A 111 -6.76 -3.60 19.20
CA GLU A 111 -6.85 -2.26 18.61
C GLU A 111 -5.85 -2.08 17.45
N GLU A 112 -4.62 -2.56 17.60
CA GLU A 112 -3.63 -2.55 16.51
C GLU A 112 -4.11 -3.34 15.28
N LEU A 113 -4.60 -4.56 15.48
CA LEU A 113 -5.06 -5.43 14.40
C LEU A 113 -6.32 -4.88 13.73
N TYR A 114 -7.25 -4.32 14.51
CA TYR A 114 -8.45 -3.66 14.01
C TYR A 114 -8.09 -2.44 13.17
N ALA A 115 -7.22 -1.56 13.66
CA ALA A 115 -6.74 -0.40 12.90
C ALA A 115 -6.05 -0.83 11.61
N TYR A 116 -5.27 -1.92 11.65
CA TYR A 116 -4.64 -2.45 10.46
C TYR A 116 -5.66 -2.99 9.45
N LEU A 117 -6.72 -3.67 9.91
CA LEU A 117 -7.81 -4.13 9.03
C LEU A 117 -8.51 -2.95 8.35
N MET A 118 -8.74 -1.84 9.06
CA MET A 118 -9.31 -0.63 8.46
C MET A 118 -8.38 -0.05 7.38
N LYS A 119 -7.07 -0.01 7.65
CA LYS A 119 -6.07 0.44 6.68
C LYS A 119 -6.04 -0.44 5.43
N VAL A 120 -6.26 -1.74 5.55
CA VAL A 120 -6.38 -2.65 4.39
C VAL A 120 -7.54 -2.25 3.49
N HIS A 121 -8.71 -1.95 4.06
CA HIS A 121 -9.86 -1.46 3.28
C HIS A 121 -9.59 -0.11 2.63
N ASP A 122 -8.96 0.82 3.37
CA ASP A 122 -8.65 2.16 2.88
C ASP A 122 -7.67 2.12 1.71
N GLN A 123 -6.60 1.35 1.83
CA GLN A 123 -5.62 1.22 0.76
C GLN A 123 -6.22 0.45 -0.44
N ARG A 124 -7.11 -0.53 -0.23
CA ARG A 124 -7.84 -1.18 -1.33
C ARG A 124 -8.67 -0.17 -2.13
N MET A 125 -9.34 0.78 -1.46
CA MET A 125 -10.07 1.85 -2.15
C MET A 125 -9.14 2.74 -2.98
N GLN A 126 -7.94 3.02 -2.48
CA GLN A 126 -6.95 3.83 -3.20
C GLN A 126 -6.43 3.14 -4.47
N PHE A 127 -6.06 1.86 -4.39
CA PHE A 127 -5.42 1.16 -5.52
C PHE A 127 -6.40 0.41 -6.43
N PHE A 128 -7.54 -0.03 -5.90
CA PHE A 128 -8.50 -0.88 -6.62
C PHE A 128 -9.95 -0.37 -6.51
N GLY A 129 -10.14 0.91 -6.19
CA GLY A 129 -11.46 1.53 -6.08
C GLY A 129 -12.28 1.55 -7.38
N ASN A 130 -11.63 1.40 -8.54
CA ASN A 130 -12.27 1.31 -9.85
C ASN A 130 -12.54 -0.14 -10.30
N HIS A 131 -12.31 -1.14 -9.43
CA HIS A 131 -12.47 -2.54 -9.81
C HIS A 131 -13.93 -2.83 -10.23
N PRO A 132 -14.18 -3.43 -11.41
CA PRO A 132 -15.52 -3.49 -12.01
C PRO A 132 -16.53 -4.28 -11.17
N ARG A 133 -16.06 -5.27 -10.39
CA ARG A 133 -16.93 -6.08 -9.52
C ARG A 133 -17.02 -5.54 -8.09
N THR A 134 -16.01 -4.79 -7.65
CA THR A 134 -15.90 -4.34 -6.25
C THR A 134 -15.34 -2.93 -6.21
N PRO A 135 -16.10 -1.94 -6.70
CA PRO A 135 -15.66 -0.55 -6.71
C PRO A 135 -15.66 0.04 -5.31
N THR A 136 -15.14 1.26 -5.13
CA THR A 136 -15.08 1.98 -3.85
C THR A 136 -16.38 1.92 -3.05
N PRO A 137 -17.59 2.12 -3.62
CA PRO A 137 -18.83 1.95 -2.88
C PRO A 137 -19.00 0.56 -2.26
N ALA A 138 -18.67 -0.51 -2.98
CA ALA A 138 -18.71 -1.87 -2.43
C ALA A 138 -17.68 -2.06 -1.30
N ILE A 139 -16.46 -1.52 -1.47
CA ILE A 139 -15.40 -1.61 -0.47
C ILE A 139 -15.78 -0.87 0.81
N LYS A 140 -16.40 0.31 0.71
CA LYS A 140 -16.99 1.04 1.87
C LYS A 140 -17.98 0.17 2.63
N GLY A 141 -18.84 -0.56 1.91
CA GLY A 141 -19.78 -1.50 2.51
C GLY A 141 -19.08 -2.61 3.31
N TYR A 142 -18.05 -3.24 2.74
CA TYR A 142 -17.26 -4.26 3.45
C TYR A 142 -16.55 -3.70 4.68
N LYS A 143 -15.94 -2.52 4.58
CA LYS A 143 -15.30 -1.83 5.71
C LYS A 143 -16.30 -1.59 6.84
N ALA A 144 -17.46 -1.04 6.53
CA ALA A 144 -18.50 -0.74 7.50
C ALA A 144 -19.04 -1.99 8.21
N VAL A 145 -19.24 -3.09 7.48
CA VAL A 145 -19.64 -4.38 8.08
C VAL A 145 -18.58 -4.87 9.07
N ASP A 146 -17.30 -4.79 8.73
CA ASP A 146 -16.23 -5.17 9.65
C ASP A 146 -16.17 -4.26 10.89
N MET A 147 -16.36 -2.95 10.73
CA MET A 147 -16.47 -2.01 11.86
C MET A 147 -17.57 -2.43 12.84
N LEU A 148 -18.76 -2.74 12.32
CA LEU A 148 -19.90 -3.17 13.14
C LEU A 148 -19.69 -4.56 13.75
N ASN A 149 -19.00 -5.47 13.07
CA ASN A 149 -18.70 -6.79 13.64
C ASN A 149 -17.81 -6.70 14.89
N TYR A 150 -16.90 -5.71 14.93
CA TYR A 150 -15.91 -5.60 16.00
C TYR A 150 -16.23 -4.55 17.06
N LYS A 151 -16.98 -3.49 16.73
CA LYS A 151 -17.20 -2.33 17.60
C LYS A 151 -18.64 -1.80 17.54
N ARG A 152 -19.64 -2.69 17.55
CA ARG A 152 -21.08 -2.33 17.54
C ARG A 152 -21.56 -1.59 18.79
N ASP A 153 -20.79 -1.63 19.87
CA ASP A 153 -21.05 -0.95 21.15
C ASP A 153 -20.41 0.44 21.23
N ASN A 154 -19.49 0.75 20.31
CA ASN A 154 -18.91 2.08 20.19
C ASN A 154 -19.78 2.96 19.28
N SER A 155 -20.45 3.96 19.86
CA SER A 155 -21.39 4.82 19.15
C SER A 155 -20.75 5.63 18.01
N GLU A 156 -19.50 6.06 18.16
CA GLU A 156 -18.76 6.80 17.13
C GLU A 156 -18.47 5.91 15.93
N VAL A 157 -17.96 4.69 16.17
CA VAL A 157 -17.68 3.70 15.12
C VAL A 157 -18.97 3.28 14.41
N VAL A 158 -20.06 3.09 15.16
CA VAL A 158 -21.38 2.79 14.60
C VAL A 158 -21.85 3.93 13.69
N ALA A 159 -21.73 5.19 14.12
CA ALA A 159 -22.11 6.34 13.32
C ALA A 159 -21.30 6.42 12.01
N GLU A 160 -19.98 6.23 12.08
CA GLU A 160 -19.10 6.20 10.90
C GLU A 160 -19.48 5.05 9.94
N ALA A 161 -19.68 3.84 10.45
CA ALA A 161 -20.09 2.68 9.66
C ALA A 161 -21.43 2.92 8.95
N TYR A 162 -22.41 3.54 9.62
CA TYR A 162 -23.68 3.89 8.98
C TYR A 162 -23.51 4.90 7.85
N GLN A 163 -22.62 5.89 7.98
CA GLN A 163 -22.35 6.83 6.88
C GLN A 163 -21.69 6.12 5.70
N LEU A 164 -20.71 5.25 5.96
CA LEU A 164 -20.07 4.44 4.92
C LEU A 164 -21.08 3.53 4.18
N LEU A 165 -22.05 2.95 4.89
CA LEU A 165 -23.12 2.15 4.29
C LEU A 165 -24.05 3.00 3.41
N LYS A 166 -24.43 4.21 3.85
CA LYS A 166 -25.24 5.13 3.04
C LYS A 166 -24.52 5.54 1.75
N ASP A 167 -23.23 5.86 1.87
CA ASP A 167 -22.35 6.15 0.73
C ASP A 167 -22.25 4.96 -0.23
N ALA A 168 -22.07 3.76 0.32
CA ALA A 168 -21.98 2.52 -0.44
C ALA A 168 -23.25 2.29 -1.27
N ILE A 169 -24.43 2.37 -0.63
CA ILE A 169 -25.72 2.17 -1.30
C ILE A 169 -25.94 3.23 -2.38
N THR A 170 -25.67 4.50 -2.07
CA THR A 170 -25.84 5.61 -3.02
C THR A 170 -24.92 5.44 -4.23
N GLY A 171 -23.64 5.11 -3.99
CA GLY A 171 -22.66 4.89 -5.05
C GLY A 171 -23.01 3.69 -5.93
N LEU A 172 -23.41 2.56 -5.33
CA LEU A 172 -23.80 1.36 -6.08
C LEU A 172 -25.07 1.59 -6.91
N LYS A 173 -26.06 2.32 -6.38
CA LYS A 173 -27.26 2.69 -7.14
C LYS A 173 -26.89 3.47 -8.39
N ASN A 174 -26.03 4.48 -8.25
CA ASN A 174 -25.56 5.29 -9.38
C ASN A 174 -24.81 4.47 -10.42
N SER A 175 -23.98 3.50 -10.00
CA SER A 175 -23.29 2.57 -10.91
C SER A 175 -24.24 1.61 -11.62
N SER A 176 -25.25 1.08 -10.92
CA SER A 176 -26.25 0.17 -11.50
C SER A 176 -27.18 0.84 -12.52
N SER A 177 -27.37 2.16 -12.41
CA SER A 177 -28.14 2.95 -13.37
C SER A 177 -27.38 3.32 -14.64
N GLN A 178 -26.06 3.08 -14.70
CA GLN A 178 -25.26 3.30 -15.91
C GLN A 178 -25.29 2.02 -16.78
N PRO A 179 -25.71 2.08 -18.05
CA PRO A 179 -25.67 0.91 -18.93
C PRO A 179 -24.23 0.40 -19.06
N PHE A 180 -24.00 -0.87 -18.70
CA PHE A 180 -22.70 -1.52 -18.90
C PHE A 180 -22.35 -1.71 -20.39
N TRP A 181 -23.35 -1.58 -21.28
CA TRP A 181 -23.13 -1.66 -22.72
C TRP A 181 -22.65 -0.31 -23.25
N PRO A 182 -21.48 -0.23 -23.92
CA PRO A 182 -21.14 0.97 -24.68
C PRO A 182 -22.25 1.23 -25.71
N PRO A 183 -22.59 2.49 -26.02
CA PRO A 183 -23.55 2.78 -27.07
C PRO A 183 -23.16 2.06 -28.36
N ILE A 184 -24.15 1.58 -29.13
CA ILE A 184 -23.94 0.79 -30.35
C ILE A 184 -23.07 1.54 -31.39
N TRP A 185 -22.91 2.86 -31.25
CA TRP A 185 -22.12 3.75 -32.08
C TRP A 185 -20.69 4.03 -31.57
N ALA A 186 -20.27 3.49 -30.42
CA ALA A 186 -18.90 3.67 -29.94
C ALA A 186 -17.93 2.84 -30.80
N PRO A 187 -16.83 3.43 -31.32
CA PRO A 187 -15.84 2.68 -32.09
C PRO A 187 -15.20 1.59 -31.21
N ARG A 188 -15.09 0.39 -31.78
CA ARG A 188 -14.41 -0.76 -31.16
C ARG A 188 -12.91 -0.53 -31.01
#